data_AF-A0A9E5K734-F1
#
_entry.id   AF-A0A9E5K734-F1
#
_cell.length_a   1.000
_cell.length_b   1.000
_cell.length_c   1.000
_cell.angle_alpha   90.00
_cell.angle_beta   90.00
_cell.angle_gamma   90.00
#
_symmetry.space_group_name_H-M   'P 1'
#
loop_
_entity.id
_entity.type
_entity.pdbx_description
1 polymer ?
#
loop_
_entity_poly.entity_id
_entity_poly.type
_entity_poly.pdbx_seq_one_letter_code
_entity_poly.pdbx_strand_id
1 'polypeptide(L)' 'QTETPSEIKRGEMVDLMFENPQLSITARMRALESGRTGQWIRVENQNSKRVVRARVISSGRVALK' A
#
# COMPACT_ATOMS: atom_id res chain seq x y z
N GLN A 1 18.75 -16.36 -7.20
CA GLN A 1 17.48 -15.68 -7.54
C GLN A 1 17.45 -14.38 -6.77
N THR A 2 17.72 -13.26 -7.45
CA THR A 2 17.82 -11.91 -6.85
C THR A 2 16.44 -11.26 -6.91
N GLU A 3 15.48 -11.80 -6.16
CA GLU A 3 14.20 -11.11 -5.96
C GLU A 3 14.45 -10.08 -4.88
N THR A 4 14.66 -8.82 -5.25
CA THR A 4 14.42 -7.69 -4.34
C THR A 4 12.90 -7.50 -4.37
N PRO A 5 12.11 -8.21 -3.52
CA PRO A 5 10.68 -8.39 -3.79
C PRO A 5 9.88 -7.15 -3.42
N SER A 6 10.51 -6.12 -2.88
CA SER A 6 9.89 -5.00 -2.16
C SER A 6 9.37 -3.87 -3.07
N GLU A 7 9.12 -4.15 -4.35
CA GLU A 7 8.57 -3.20 -5.32
C GLU A 7 7.09 -3.52 -5.61
N ILE A 8 6.24 -2.54 -5.33
CA ILE A 8 4.83 -2.53 -5.72
C ILE A 8 4.72 -1.93 -7.11
N LYS A 9 3.91 -2.54 -7.97
CA LYS A 9 3.63 -2.04 -9.32
C LYS A 9 2.30 -1.30 -9.40
N ARG A 10 2.21 -0.31 -10.28
CA ARG A 10 0.93 0.32 -10.65
C ARG A 10 -0.08 -0.75 -11.12
N GLY A 11 -1.28 -0.71 -10.55
CA GLY A 11 -2.38 -1.63 -10.81
C GLY A 11 -2.41 -2.83 -9.85
N GLU A 12 -1.35 -3.05 -9.08
CA GLU A 12 -1.26 -4.16 -8.13
C GLU A 12 -2.23 -3.98 -6.97
N MET A 13 -2.83 -5.06 -6.48
CA MET A 13 -3.62 -5.03 -5.26
C MET A 13 -2.68 -5.08 -4.07
N VAL A 14 -2.84 -4.12 -3.17
CA VAL A 14 -2.01 -3.94 -1.98
C VAL A 14 -2.90 -3.87 -0.76
N ASP A 15 -2.39 -4.31 0.38
CA ASP A 15 -3.09 -4.20 1.65
C ASP A 15 -2.60 -2.98 2.41
N LEU A 16 -3.54 -2.10 2.76
CA LEU A 16 -3.30 -0.94 3.61
C LEU A 16 -3.53 -1.31 5.06
N MET A 17 -2.44 -1.36 5.83
CA MET A 17 -2.51 -1.41 7.28
C MET A 17 -2.54 0.01 7.86
N PHE A 18 -3.53 0.24 8.70
CA PHE A 18 -3.61 1.41 9.56
C PHE A 18 -3.72 0.91 10.99
N GLU A 19 -2.70 1.18 11.80
CA GLU A 19 -2.65 0.76 13.19
C GLU A 19 -2.52 1.97 14.11
N ASN A 20 -3.47 2.06 15.04
CA ASN A 20 -3.51 3.03 16.11
C ASN A 20 -3.72 2.27 17.43
N PRO A 21 -3.41 2.87 18.60
CA PRO A 21 -3.47 2.18 19.89
C PRO A 21 -4.82 1.53 20.23
N GLN A 22 -5.90 1.97 19.60
CA GLN A 22 -7.26 1.47 19.83
C GLN A 22 -7.83 0.64 18.67
N LEU A 23 -7.17 0.64 17.50
CA LEU A 23 -7.75 0.07 16.29
C LEU A 23 -6.69 -0.30 15.24
N SER A 24 -6.83 -1.51 14.70
CA SER A 24 -6.07 -1.98 13.54
C SER A 24 -7.04 -2.20 12.38
N ILE A 25 -6.90 -1.42 11.30
CA ILE A 25 -7.70 -1.55 10.07
C ILE A 25 -6.79 -2.09 8.98
N THR A 26 -7.31 -3.08 8.25
CA THR A 26 -6.67 -3.61 7.05
C THR A 26 -7.64 -3.43 5.88
N ALA A 27 -7.19 -2.75 4.82
CA ALA A 27 -8.02 -2.42 3.68
C ALA A 27 -7.31 -2.73 2.36
N ARG A 28 -7.97 -3.51 1.50
CA ARG A 28 -7.46 -3.81 0.16
C ARG A 28 -7.61 -2.60 -0.75
N MET A 29 -6.49 -2.14 -1.29
CA MET A 29 -6.41 -1.00 -2.20
C MET A 29 -5.68 -1.39 -3.48
N ARG A 30 -5.82 -0.59 -4.53
CA ARG A 30 -5.10 -0.74 -5.78
C ARG A 30 -4.01 0.32 -5.85
N ALA A 31 -2.77 -0.09 -6.07
CA ALA A 31 -1.69 0.84 -6.33
C ALA A 31 -1.95 1.63 -7.62
N LEU A 32 -1.99 2.96 -7.54
CA LEU A 32 -2.07 3.81 -8.72
C LEU A 32 -0.69 4.14 -9.28
N GLU A 33 0.35 3.95 -8.48
CA GLU A 33 1.74 4.23 -8.81
C GLU A 33 2.63 3.07 -8.37
N SER A 34 3.71 2.85 -9.10
CA SER A 34 4.75 1.91 -8.70
C SER A 34 5.64 2.55 -7.64
N GLY A 35 6.11 1.78 -6.68
CA GLY A 35 7.06 2.27 -5.69
C GLY A 35 7.70 1.15 -4.90
N ARG A 36 8.77 1.50 -4.19
CA ARG A 36 9.59 0.56 -3.42
C ARG A 36 9.41 0.80 -1.93
N THR A 37 9.74 -0.19 -1.10
CA THR A 37 9.77 -0.03 0.36
C THR A 37 10.42 1.29 0.76
N GLY A 38 9.72 2.05 1.59
CA GLY A 38 10.11 3.39 2.04
C GLY A 38 9.56 4.55 1.21
N GLN A 39 9.14 4.32 -0.04
CA GLN A 39 8.48 5.35 -0.86
C GLN A 39 7.00 5.50 -0.52
N TRP A 40 6.51 6.71 -0.78
CA TRP A 40 5.09 7.04 -0.71
C TRP A 40 4.45 6.87 -2.08
N ILE A 41 3.49 5.96 -2.18
CA ILE A 41 2.71 5.74 -3.40
C ILE A 41 1.25 6.11 -3.18
N ARG A 42 0.56 6.47 -4.26
CA ARG A 42 -0.90 6.63 -4.24
C ARG A 42 -1.57 5.28 -4.42
N VAL A 43 -2.55 5.01 -3.57
CA VAL A 43 -3.37 3.81 -3.60
C VAL A 43 -4.83 4.22 -3.62
N GLU A 44 -5.65 3.50 -4.38
CA GLU A 44 -7.09 3.74 -4.49
C GLU A 44 -7.86 2.61 -3.81
N ASN A 45 -8.78 2.97 -2.93
CA ASN A 45 -9.79 2.02 -2.48
C ASN A 45 -10.83 1.83 -3.58
N GLN A 46 -10.87 0.64 -4.17
CA GLN A 46 -11.78 0.35 -5.28
C GLN A 46 -13.26 0.43 -4.91
N ASN A 47 -13.60 0.23 -3.63
CA ASN A 47 -14.98 0.27 -3.12
C ASN A 47 -15.49 1.71 -3.01
N SER A 48 -14.70 2.61 -2.43
CA SER A 48 -15.10 4.00 -2.20
C SER A 48 -14.56 4.99 -3.25
N LYS A 49 -13.75 4.51 -4.20
CA LYS A 49 -13.01 5.34 -5.18
C LYS A 49 -12.13 6.43 -4.54
N ARG A 50 -11.76 6.23 -3.28
CA ARG A 50 -10.93 7.17 -2.51
C ARG A 50 -9.46 6.88 -2.78
N VAL A 51 -8.72 7.90 -3.18
CA VAL A 51 -7.27 7.84 -3.34
C VAL A 51 -6.61 8.34 -2.06
N VAL A 52 -5.73 7.52 -1.48
CA VAL A 52 -4.93 7.86 -0.30
C VAL A 52 -3.46 7.65 -0.60
N ARG A 53 -2.60 8.35 0.14
CA ARG A 53 -1.15 8.22 -0.01
C ARG A 53 -0.63 7.39 1.15
N ALA A 54 0.07 6.30 0.85
CA ALA A 54 0.55 5.36 1.85
C ALA A 54 2.03 5.02 1.59
N ARG A 55 2.76 4.68 2.66
CA ARG A 55 4.17 4.32 2.56
C ARG A 55 4.30 2.83 2.34
N VAL A 56 5.07 2.42 1.33
CA VAL A 56 5.37 1.00 1.09
C VAL A 56 6.20 0.49 2.25
N ILE A 57 5.69 -0.54 2.93
CA ILE A 57 6.41 -1.20 4.02
C ILE A 57 6.94 -2.57 3.58
N SER A 58 6.28 -3.20 2.61
CA SER A 58 6.67 -4.50 2.05
C SER A 58 6.00 -4.72 0.69
N SER A 59 6.35 -5.81 0.03
CA SER A 59 5.71 -6.28 -1.21
C SER A 59 4.20 -6.39 -1.02
N GLY A 60 3.42 -5.65 -1.80
CA GLY A 60 1.97 -5.64 -1.68
C GLY A 60 1.42 -5.12 -0.35
N ARG A 61 2.24 -4.47 0.50
CA ARG A 61 1.78 -3.89 1.78
C ARG A 61 2.21 -2.44 1.93
N VAL A 62 1.24 -1.63 2.31
CA VAL A 62 1.41 -0.20 2.55
C VAL A 62 0.86 0.16 3.92
N ALA A 63 1.43 1.19 4.54
CA ALA A 63 0.96 1.71 5.82
C ALA A 63 0.69 3.21 5.75
N LEU A 64 -0.40 3.63 6.39
CA LEU A 64 -0.61 5.02 6.79
C LEU A 64 0.16 5.23 8.09
N LYS A 65 1.04 6.23 8.12
CA LYS A 65 1.77 6.67 9.30
C LYS A 65 1.24 8.00 9.77
#